data_AF-A0A8X7XFK0-F1
#
_entry.id   AF-A0A8X7XFK0-F1
#
_cell.length_a   1.000
_cell.length_b   1.000
_cell.length_c   1.000
_cell.angle_alpha   90.00
_cell.angle_beta   90.00
_cell.angle_gamma   90.00
#
_symmetry.space_group_name_H-M   'P 1'
#
loop_
_entity.id
_entity.type
_entity.pdbx_description
1 polymer ?
#
loop_
_entity_poly.entity_id
_entity_poly.type
_entity_poly.pdbx_seq_one_letter_code
_entity_poly.pdbx_strand_id
1 'polypeptide(L)'
;MRHITCISYGTMAMWRDSPRVSAWTRPRGYPGNTWLQETDGHFQRVALDRMSAWGVANQDPELFHRVWATLRIQKGVKEIERLQRAATNGIIQRDAGFSIETEIAERKARRKAQIRGDFELNDVFYFSKKGVESIVEDEVTQRFTSEELVSWNLLTRTNNNFQYISVRVSLIWVLGVFIRYCILCPLRITLAAIGLSWLVIGTTIVGQLPSSRVKNLLSELVHLMCYRICARGLSATIHYHNKENRPKKGGICVANHTSPIDVVILANDGCYAMVGQVHGGLLGVIQRSMVKACPHVWFERSEMKDRQLVTKRLTDHVSDKTKLPILIFPEGTCINNTSVMMFKKGSFEIGGTIYPVAIKYDPQFGDAFWNSSKYSMVSYLLRMMTSWAIVCNVWYLPPMTRQEGEDAVSFANRVKSEIARQGGLVDLSWDGGLKRAKVKETFKEEQQKTYSKMIVGDDGN
;
A
#
# COMPACT_ATOMS: atom_id res chain seq x y z
N MET A 1 0.90 44.31 25.20
CA MET A 1 0.09 44.60 26.40
C MET A 1 -1.38 44.33 26.06
N ARG A 2 -1.87 43.13 26.38
CA ARG A 2 -3.28 42.77 26.62
C ARG A 2 -3.32 41.26 26.86
N HIS A 3 -3.59 40.93 28.11
CA HIS A 3 -3.79 39.60 28.67
C HIS A 3 -4.99 38.91 28.04
N ILE A 4 -4.88 37.59 27.81
CA ILE A 4 -6.03 36.70 27.81
C ILE A 4 -5.81 35.68 28.91
N THR A 5 -6.60 35.86 29.95
CA THR A 5 -6.80 35.02 31.12
C THR A 5 -7.52 33.75 30.69
N CYS A 6 -6.93 32.58 30.93
CA CYS A 6 -7.61 31.30 30.78
C CYS A 6 -8.17 30.91 32.15
N ILE A 7 -9.50 30.80 32.25
CA ILE A 7 -10.24 30.41 33.44
C ILE A 7 -10.14 28.89 33.59
N SER A 8 -9.77 28.46 34.79
CA SER A 8 -9.68 27.06 35.20
C SER A 8 -11.08 26.48 35.42
N TYR A 9 -11.29 25.24 34.97
CA TYR A 9 -12.16 24.29 35.67
C TYR A 9 -11.32 23.08 36.05
N GLY A 10 -11.08 22.94 37.35
CA GLY A 10 -10.57 21.70 37.94
C GLY A 10 -11.68 20.65 37.96
N THR A 11 -11.28 19.38 37.86
CA THR A 11 -11.29 18.40 38.97
C THR A 11 -11.37 17.01 38.37
N MET A 12 -10.27 16.27 38.34
CA MET A 12 -10.30 14.84 38.64
C MET A 12 -8.93 14.44 39.16
N ALA A 13 -8.83 14.53 40.49
CA ALA A 13 -7.77 13.94 41.28
C ALA A 13 -7.96 12.41 41.30
N MET A 14 -6.95 11.67 40.85
CA MET A 14 -6.62 10.33 41.31
C MET A 14 -5.21 10.03 40.77
N TRP A 15 -4.38 9.34 41.57
CA TRP A 15 -2.91 9.20 41.46
C TRP A 15 -2.08 10.26 42.20
N ARG A 16 -2.33 10.42 43.50
CA ARG A 16 -1.24 10.67 44.46
C ARG A 16 -0.86 9.31 45.06
N ASP A 17 0.28 8.80 44.62
CA ASP A 17 1.25 8.05 45.42
C ASP A 17 2.46 7.78 44.51
N SER A 18 3.45 8.66 44.59
CA SER A 18 4.78 8.44 44.02
C SER A 18 5.79 8.69 45.15
N PRO A 19 6.74 7.75 45.39
CA PRO A 19 7.72 7.88 46.46
C PRO A 19 8.60 9.11 46.25
N ARG A 20 8.99 9.77 47.35
CA ARG A 20 9.89 10.93 47.33
C ARG A 20 11.26 10.49 46.83
N VAL A 21 11.68 10.98 45.66
CA VAL A 21 13.02 10.75 45.12
C VAL A 21 13.99 11.76 45.73
N SER A 22 15.01 11.29 46.45
CA SER A 22 16.13 12.09 46.97
C SER A 22 17.39 11.92 46.11
N ALA A 23 18.35 12.82 46.32
CA ALA A 23 19.46 13.22 45.44
C ALA A 23 20.28 12.11 44.72
N TRP A 24 20.81 12.47 43.54
CA TRP A 24 21.76 11.66 42.77
C TRP A 24 23.17 11.80 43.33
N THR A 25 23.86 10.70 43.57
CA THR A 25 25.24 10.69 44.07
C THR A 25 26.14 9.80 43.22
N ARG A 26 27.39 10.24 43.02
CA ARG A 26 28.44 9.48 42.33
C ARG A 26 29.27 8.73 43.38
N PRO A 27 29.19 7.39 43.47
CA PRO A 27 29.97 6.65 44.46
C PRO A 27 31.44 6.60 44.04
N ARG A 28 32.37 6.83 44.97
CA ARG A 28 33.80 6.60 44.72
C ARG A 28 34.07 5.09 44.64
N GLY A 29 34.78 4.64 43.61
CA GLY A 29 35.19 3.24 43.44
C GLY A 29 34.47 2.45 42.33
N TYR A 30 33.52 3.04 41.61
CA TYR A 30 32.87 2.41 40.45
C TYR A 30 33.37 3.01 39.11
N PRO A 31 33.28 2.26 37.99
CA PRO A 31 33.66 2.75 36.65
C PRO A 31 32.99 4.10 36.36
N GLY A 32 33.73 5.02 35.74
CA GLY A 32 33.41 6.46 35.65
C GLY A 32 32.06 6.84 35.01
N ASN A 33 31.32 5.86 34.51
CA ASN A 33 30.04 5.88 33.81
C ASN A 33 28.87 5.25 34.61
N THR A 34 29.03 5.02 35.91
CA THR A 34 27.99 4.42 36.78
C THR A 34 27.35 5.46 37.70
N TRP A 35 26.02 5.59 37.65
CA TRP A 35 25.22 6.45 38.54
C TRP A 35 24.22 5.61 39.34
N LEU A 36 24.04 5.94 40.62
CA LEU A 36 23.08 5.29 41.51
C LEU A 36 21.95 6.26 41.87
N GLN A 37 20.72 5.75 41.86
CA GLN A 37 19.54 6.44 42.37
C GLN A 37 19.19 5.87 43.74
N GLU A 38 18.98 6.75 44.72
CA GLU A 38 18.49 6.36 46.05
C GLU A 38 16.97 6.43 46.07
N THR A 39 16.32 5.31 46.37
CA THR A 39 14.88 5.22 46.60
C THR A 39 14.65 4.41 47.86
N ASP A 40 14.00 5.02 48.85
CA ASP A 40 13.63 4.40 50.12
C ASP A 40 14.79 3.66 50.82
N GLY A 41 15.96 4.30 50.86
CA GLY A 41 17.17 3.78 51.54
C GLY A 41 17.94 2.70 50.76
N HIS A 42 17.53 2.38 49.52
CA HIS A 42 18.23 1.44 48.64
C HIS A 42 18.78 2.12 47.39
N PHE A 43 20.03 1.79 47.03
CA PHE A 43 20.68 2.31 45.83
C PHE A 43 20.51 1.35 44.63
N GLN A 44 19.89 1.84 43.55
CA GLN A 44 19.78 1.11 42.28
C GLN A 44 20.66 1.72 41.17
N ARG A 45 21.25 0.84 40.35
CA ARG A 45 22.08 1.23 39.19
C ARG A 45 21.20 1.61 38.01
N VAL A 46 21.37 2.81 37.46
CA VAL A 46 20.53 3.34 36.36
C VAL A 46 21.34 3.48 35.06
N ALA A 47 20.79 3.01 33.94
CA ALA A 47 21.41 3.10 32.61
C ALA A 47 21.38 4.54 32.07
N LEU A 48 22.46 4.95 31.38
CA LEU A 48 22.66 6.30 30.80
C LEU A 48 21.48 6.77 29.93
N ASP A 49 20.86 5.85 29.20
CA ASP A 49 19.75 6.08 28.28
C ASP A 49 18.49 6.63 28.98
N ARG A 50 18.32 6.31 30.27
CA ARG A 50 17.19 6.81 31.09
C ARG A 50 17.45 8.22 31.61
N MET A 51 18.71 8.61 31.84
CA MET A 51 19.07 9.95 32.30
C MET A 51 18.94 10.99 31.18
N SER A 52 19.40 10.67 29.97
CA SER A 52 19.23 11.57 28.81
C SER A 52 17.76 11.79 28.45
N ALA A 53 16.95 10.74 28.57
CA ALA A 53 15.50 10.80 28.39
C ALA A 53 14.82 11.73 29.42
N TRP A 54 15.22 11.69 30.70
CA TRP A 54 14.66 12.57 31.73
C TRP A 54 15.13 14.02 31.64
N GLY A 55 16.38 14.26 31.22
CA GLY A 55 16.91 15.62 30.98
C GLY A 55 16.15 16.36 29.87
N VAL A 56 15.69 15.64 28.85
CA VAL A 56 14.87 16.20 27.76
C VAL A 56 13.42 16.44 28.20
N ALA A 57 12.85 15.56 29.03
CA ALA A 57 11.47 15.69 29.52
C ALA A 57 11.22 16.95 30.36
N ASN A 58 12.26 17.46 31.05
CA ASN A 58 12.16 18.68 31.86
C ASN A 58 12.31 19.99 31.05
N GLN A 59 12.78 19.93 29.80
CA GLN A 59 12.97 21.11 28.95
C GLN A 59 11.92 21.21 27.83
N ASP A 60 11.47 20.07 27.28
CA ASP A 60 10.41 20.05 26.26
C ASP A 60 9.68 18.68 26.22
N PRO A 61 8.46 18.60 26.79
CA PRO A 61 7.65 17.38 26.79
C PRO A 61 7.25 16.90 25.38
N GLU A 62 7.08 17.81 24.41
CA GLU A 62 6.74 17.42 23.03
C GLU A 62 7.94 16.79 22.32
N LEU A 63 9.13 17.36 22.52
CA LEU A 63 10.37 16.80 21.97
C LEU A 63 10.65 15.41 22.55
N PHE A 64 10.41 15.22 23.85
CA PHE A 64 10.49 13.91 24.49
C PHE A 64 9.55 12.91 23.84
N HIS A 65 8.26 13.26 23.69
CA HIS A 65 7.29 12.37 23.05
C HIS A 65 7.66 12.01 21.61
N ARG A 66 8.20 12.96 20.83
CA ARG A 66 8.66 12.70 19.46
C ARG A 66 9.88 11.77 19.45
N VAL A 67 10.91 12.04 20.25
CA VAL A 67 12.12 11.23 20.31
C VAL A 67 11.82 9.82 20.84
N TRP A 68 10.98 9.70 21.86
CA TRP A 68 10.55 8.39 22.38
C TRP A 68 9.68 7.62 21.39
N ALA A 69 8.77 8.29 20.68
CA ALA A 69 7.98 7.67 19.62
C ALA A 69 8.87 7.19 18.48
N THR A 70 9.83 8.01 18.02
CA THR A 70 10.79 7.64 16.98
C THR A 70 11.68 6.48 17.42
N LEU A 71 12.17 6.46 18.66
CA LEU A 71 12.96 5.33 19.20
C LEU A 71 12.13 4.05 19.32
N ARG A 72 10.85 4.14 19.70
CA ARG A 72 9.96 2.97 19.76
C ARG A 72 9.63 2.45 18.36
N ILE A 73 9.43 3.34 17.39
CA ILE A 73 9.23 2.99 15.99
C ILE A 73 10.50 2.35 15.43
N GLN A 74 11.69 2.91 15.67
CA GLN A 74 12.95 2.33 15.21
C GLN A 74 13.25 0.97 15.86
N LYS A 75 12.96 0.80 17.16
CA LYS A 75 13.05 -0.52 17.82
C LYS A 75 12.02 -1.49 17.26
N GLY A 76 10.80 -1.05 16.99
CA GLY A 76 9.76 -1.83 16.34
C GLY A 76 10.16 -2.26 14.92
N VAL A 77 10.73 -1.36 14.13
CA VAL A 77 11.25 -1.65 12.78
C VAL A 77 12.42 -2.62 12.84
N LYS A 78 13.38 -2.45 13.77
CA LYS A 78 14.48 -3.43 13.96
C LYS A 78 13.99 -4.80 14.41
N GLU A 79 12.97 -4.85 15.27
CA GLU A 79 12.39 -6.12 15.71
C GLU A 79 11.57 -6.76 14.59
N ILE A 80 10.87 -5.98 13.76
CA ILE A 80 10.19 -6.47 12.55
C ILE A 80 11.21 -6.97 11.52
N GLU A 81 12.30 -6.25 11.27
CA GLU A 81 13.39 -6.70 10.41
C GLU A 81 14.08 -7.96 10.94
N ARG A 82 14.19 -8.10 12.27
CA ARG A 82 14.73 -9.29 12.92
C ARG A 82 13.75 -10.46 12.84
N LEU A 83 12.45 -10.23 12.99
CA LEU A 83 11.40 -11.23 12.83
C LEU A 83 11.22 -11.63 11.37
N GLN A 84 11.41 -10.72 10.41
CA GLN A 84 11.49 -11.02 8.97
C GLN A 84 12.78 -11.79 8.65
N ARG A 85 13.90 -11.47 9.31
CA ARG A 85 15.14 -12.26 9.24
C ARG A 85 15.04 -13.64 9.90
N ALA A 86 14.20 -13.78 10.92
CA ALA A 86 13.92 -15.06 11.57
C ALA A 86 12.89 -15.88 10.77
N ALA A 87 11.90 -15.23 10.14
CA ALA A 87 10.96 -15.83 9.20
C ALA A 87 11.64 -16.21 7.87
N THR A 88 12.81 -15.63 7.58
CA THR A 88 13.72 -16.12 6.53
C THR A 88 14.55 -17.35 6.97
N ASN A 89 14.23 -17.97 8.10
CA ASN A 89 14.55 -19.37 8.37
C ASN A 89 13.21 -20.10 8.45
N GLY A 90 12.72 -20.56 7.31
CA GLY A 90 11.46 -21.31 7.23
C GLY A 90 11.54 -22.62 8.02
N ILE A 91 10.38 -23.23 8.28
CA ILE A 91 10.25 -24.59 8.84
C ILE A 91 11.04 -25.62 7.99
N ILE A 92 11.28 -25.30 6.72
CA ILE A 92 12.12 -26.05 5.80
C ILE A 92 13.49 -25.39 5.73
N GLN A 93 14.54 -26.17 5.99
CA GLN A 93 15.93 -25.74 5.80
C GLN A 93 16.17 -25.47 4.31
N ARG A 94 16.60 -24.25 4.03
CA ARG A 94 16.70 -23.66 2.70
C ARG A 94 18.00 -24.09 2.03
N ASP A 95 17.90 -24.69 0.85
CA ASP A 95 19.03 -24.80 -0.07
C ASP A 95 19.07 -23.54 -0.93
N ALA A 96 19.41 -22.40 -0.33
CA ALA A 96 19.54 -21.14 -1.05
C ALA A 96 20.78 -21.20 -1.95
N GLY A 97 20.61 -21.50 -3.24
CA GLY A 97 21.69 -21.31 -4.22
C GLY A 97 21.70 -22.19 -5.46
N PHE A 98 20.85 -23.21 -5.58
CA PHE A 98 20.87 -24.08 -6.75
C PHE A 98 19.68 -23.81 -7.68
N SER A 99 19.97 -23.53 -8.96
CA SER A 99 18.94 -23.60 -10.00
C SER A 99 18.33 -25.01 -9.99
N ILE A 100 17.03 -25.14 -10.29
CA ILE A 100 16.36 -26.43 -10.46
C ILE A 100 17.18 -27.33 -11.40
N GLU A 101 17.80 -26.74 -12.43
CA GLU A 101 18.68 -27.43 -13.37
C GLU A 101 19.95 -27.99 -12.70
N THR A 102 20.55 -27.26 -11.76
CA THR A 102 21.75 -27.67 -11.04
C THR A 102 21.44 -28.78 -10.03
N GLU A 103 20.33 -28.67 -9.28
CA GLU A 103 19.88 -29.75 -8.39
C GLU A 103 19.54 -31.02 -9.17
N ILE A 104 18.93 -30.87 -10.34
CA ILE A 104 18.62 -31.98 -11.25
C ILE A 104 19.91 -32.60 -11.79
N ALA A 105 20.89 -31.78 -12.20
CA ALA A 105 22.18 -32.25 -12.70
C ALA A 105 22.97 -33.01 -11.62
N GLU A 106 22.99 -32.52 -10.38
CA GLU A 106 23.64 -33.22 -9.27
C GLU A 106 22.96 -34.55 -8.94
N ARG A 107 21.62 -34.58 -8.88
CA ARG A 107 20.89 -35.83 -8.67
C ARG A 107 21.11 -36.82 -9.81
N LYS A 108 21.14 -36.33 -11.06
CA LYS A 108 21.48 -37.16 -12.23
C LYS A 108 22.91 -37.68 -12.16
N ALA A 109 23.87 -36.89 -11.68
CA ALA A 109 25.25 -37.32 -11.48
C ALA A 109 25.36 -38.42 -10.39
N ARG A 110 24.64 -38.27 -9.27
CA ARG A 110 24.53 -39.31 -8.23
C ARG A 110 23.88 -40.59 -8.79
N ARG A 111 22.83 -40.46 -9.61
CA ARG A 111 22.14 -41.59 -10.25
C ARG A 111 22.99 -42.27 -11.31
N LYS A 112 23.79 -41.54 -12.10
CA LYS A 112 24.71 -42.14 -13.09
C LYS A 112 25.79 -43.01 -12.43
N ALA A 113 26.11 -42.77 -11.16
CA ALA A 113 26.98 -43.63 -10.35
C ALA A 113 26.28 -44.90 -9.80
N GLN A 114 24.95 -44.93 -9.80
CA GLN A 114 24.11 -46.05 -9.35
C GLN A 114 23.44 -46.70 -10.57
N ILE A 115 23.89 -47.91 -10.95
CA ILE A 115 23.52 -48.57 -12.21
C ILE A 115 22.02 -48.95 -12.25
N ARG A 116 21.13 -47.99 -12.57
CA ARG A 116 19.80 -48.17 -13.19
C ARG A 116 19.08 -46.82 -13.32
N GLY A 117 18.53 -46.55 -14.51
CA GLY A 117 17.68 -45.40 -14.79
C GLY A 117 16.21 -45.59 -14.37
N ASP A 118 15.93 -46.43 -13.37
CA ASP A 118 14.56 -46.78 -12.99
C ASP A 118 14.01 -45.75 -11.99
N PHE A 119 12.75 -45.33 -12.15
CA PHE A 119 12.05 -44.44 -11.22
C PHE A 119 12.00 -45.03 -9.81
N GLU A 120 12.45 -44.27 -8.80
CA GLU A 120 12.44 -44.70 -7.41
C GLU A 120 11.37 -43.94 -6.61
N LEU A 121 10.81 -44.58 -5.57
CA LEU A 121 9.84 -43.93 -4.68
C LEU A 121 10.40 -42.64 -4.04
N ASN A 122 11.72 -42.56 -3.88
CA ASN A 122 12.42 -41.38 -3.38
C ASN A 122 12.26 -40.14 -4.29
N ASP A 123 12.08 -40.34 -5.60
CA ASP A 123 11.86 -39.27 -6.56
C ASP A 123 10.54 -38.51 -6.24
N VAL A 124 9.52 -39.21 -5.73
CA VAL A 124 8.23 -38.61 -5.32
C VAL A 124 8.41 -37.63 -4.16
N PHE A 125 9.28 -37.93 -3.19
CA PHE A 125 9.55 -37.03 -2.07
C PHE A 125 10.22 -35.73 -2.53
N TYR A 126 11.09 -35.80 -3.54
CA TYR A 126 11.68 -34.60 -4.13
C TYR A 126 10.61 -33.70 -4.77
N PHE A 127 9.75 -34.25 -5.61
CA PHE A 127 8.70 -33.46 -6.27
C PHE A 127 7.67 -32.93 -5.27
N SER A 128 7.35 -33.71 -4.23
CA SER A 128 6.47 -33.27 -3.15
C SER A 128 7.10 -32.12 -2.38
N LYS A 129 8.40 -32.21 -2.03
CA LYS A 129 9.17 -31.13 -1.41
C LYS A 129 9.14 -29.88 -2.29
N LYS A 130 9.48 -29.99 -3.58
CA LYS A 130 9.49 -28.85 -4.52
C LYS A 130 8.11 -28.22 -4.72
N GLY A 131 7.06 -29.03 -4.73
CA GLY A 131 5.68 -28.55 -4.79
C GLY A 131 5.29 -27.76 -3.54
N VAL A 132 5.65 -28.26 -2.34
CA VAL A 132 5.43 -27.56 -1.08
C VAL A 132 6.27 -26.27 -1.01
N GLU A 133 7.55 -26.32 -1.40
CA GLU A 133 8.44 -25.15 -1.49
C GLU A 133 7.82 -24.09 -2.40
N SER A 134 7.34 -24.46 -3.59
CA SER A 134 6.71 -23.51 -4.54
C SER A 134 5.44 -22.86 -3.99
N ILE A 135 4.68 -23.55 -3.13
CA ILE A 135 3.49 -22.98 -2.47
C ILE A 135 3.91 -22.03 -1.35
N VAL A 136 4.90 -22.40 -0.56
CA VAL A 136 5.42 -21.60 0.55
C VAL A 136 6.15 -20.35 0.02
N GLU A 137 6.82 -20.47 -1.11
CA GLU A 137 7.59 -19.42 -1.79
C GLU A 137 6.74 -18.64 -2.82
N ASP A 138 5.41 -18.77 -2.78
CA ASP A 138 4.55 -18.02 -3.68
C ASP A 138 4.55 -16.52 -3.33
N GLU A 139 5.45 -15.78 -3.97
CA GLU A 139 5.57 -14.33 -3.81
C GLU A 139 4.48 -13.55 -4.56
N VAL A 140 3.73 -14.21 -5.45
CA VAL A 140 2.86 -13.56 -6.43
C VAL A 140 1.39 -13.69 -6.06
N THR A 141 0.86 -14.90 -5.86
CA THR A 141 -0.60 -15.04 -5.71
C THR A 141 -1.10 -14.52 -4.36
N GLN A 142 -0.25 -14.57 -3.32
CA GLN A 142 -0.49 -13.92 -2.03
C GLN A 142 -0.71 -12.40 -2.14
N ARG A 143 -0.22 -11.75 -3.21
CA ARG A 143 -0.41 -10.31 -3.45
C ARG A 143 -1.80 -9.97 -3.97
N PHE A 144 -2.58 -10.97 -4.33
CA PHE A 144 -3.99 -10.82 -4.74
C PHE A 144 -4.97 -11.14 -3.61
N THR A 145 -4.48 -11.41 -2.40
CA THR A 145 -5.29 -11.54 -1.18
C THR A 145 -5.05 -10.37 -0.24
N SER A 146 -6.01 -10.11 0.66
CA SER A 146 -5.87 -9.09 1.70
C SER A 146 -4.60 -9.30 2.50
N GLU A 147 -3.92 -8.21 2.86
CA GLU A 147 -2.72 -8.24 3.70
C GLU A 147 -3.07 -8.86 5.05
N GLU A 148 -2.34 -9.90 5.44
CA GLU A 148 -2.46 -10.51 6.76
C GLU A 148 -1.62 -9.71 7.76
N LEU A 149 -2.27 -9.20 8.80
CA LEU A 149 -1.59 -8.51 9.87
C LEU A 149 -0.92 -9.52 10.80
N VAL A 150 0.34 -9.26 11.15
CA VAL A 150 1.10 -10.04 12.14
C VAL A 150 0.38 -10.09 13.50
N SER A 151 -0.32 -9.02 13.85
CA SER A 151 -1.13 -8.93 15.07
C SER A 151 -2.54 -8.46 14.72
N TRP A 152 -3.54 -9.21 15.17
CA TRP A 152 -4.93 -8.75 15.06
C TRP A 152 -5.20 -7.57 16.01
N ASN A 153 -6.05 -6.65 15.55
CA ASN A 153 -6.54 -5.54 16.35
C ASN A 153 -8.07 -5.37 16.18
N LEU A 154 -8.72 -4.67 17.10
CA LEU A 154 -10.18 -4.41 17.04
C LEU A 154 -10.61 -3.47 15.91
N LEU A 155 -9.63 -2.91 15.19
CA LEU A 155 -9.82 -1.92 14.14
C LEU A 155 -9.93 -2.57 12.75
N THR A 156 -9.47 -3.80 12.59
CA THR A 156 -9.53 -4.53 11.33
C THR A 156 -10.70 -5.50 11.27
N ARG A 157 -11.28 -5.62 10.07
CA ARG A 157 -12.36 -6.57 9.77
C ARG A 157 -11.82 -7.94 9.33
N THR A 158 -10.57 -7.97 8.87
CA THR A 158 -9.85 -9.18 8.45
C THR A 158 -9.49 -9.99 9.69
N ASN A 159 -10.45 -10.80 10.15
CA ASN A 159 -10.18 -11.78 11.19
C ASN A 159 -11.14 -12.97 11.08
N ASN A 160 -10.59 -14.12 10.68
CA ASN A 160 -11.39 -15.33 10.48
C ASN A 160 -11.09 -16.45 11.50
N ASN A 161 -10.04 -16.34 12.33
CA ASN A 161 -9.44 -17.53 12.97
C ASN A 161 -9.06 -17.39 14.47
N PHE A 162 -9.73 -16.56 15.29
CA PHE A 162 -9.53 -16.66 16.76
C PHE A 162 -10.57 -17.58 17.38
N GLN A 163 -10.12 -18.71 17.91
CA GLN A 163 -10.96 -19.67 18.62
C GLN A 163 -11.23 -19.29 20.09
N TYR A 164 -10.48 -18.32 20.64
CA TYR A 164 -10.65 -17.85 22.02
C TYR A 164 -10.63 -16.32 22.11
N ILE A 165 -11.82 -15.70 22.16
CA ILE A 165 -11.98 -14.28 22.44
C ILE A 165 -12.58 -14.14 23.85
N SER A 166 -11.91 -13.38 24.72
CA SER A 166 -12.43 -13.11 26.07
C SER A 166 -13.74 -12.32 26.01
N VAL A 167 -14.65 -12.54 26.97
CA VAL A 167 -15.95 -11.84 27.04
C VAL A 167 -15.78 -10.31 27.01
N ARG A 168 -14.75 -9.77 27.66
CA ARG A 168 -14.44 -8.32 27.66
C ARG A 168 -14.15 -7.81 26.25
N VAL A 169 -13.34 -8.52 25.47
CA VAL A 169 -13.01 -8.16 24.09
C VAL A 169 -14.23 -8.32 23.18
N SER A 170 -15.07 -9.34 23.41
CA SER A 170 -16.33 -9.53 22.69
C SER A 170 -17.30 -8.36 22.90
N LEU A 171 -17.45 -7.84 24.12
CA LEU A 171 -18.29 -6.67 24.39
C LEU A 171 -17.81 -5.43 23.64
N ILE A 172 -16.49 -5.17 23.65
CA ILE A 172 -15.88 -4.05 22.92
C ILE A 172 -16.09 -4.24 21.40
N TRP A 173 -15.95 -5.46 20.91
CA TRP A 173 -16.20 -5.77 19.51
C TRP A 173 -17.67 -5.54 19.11
N VAL A 174 -18.64 -6.00 19.91
CA VAL A 174 -20.08 -5.77 19.66
C VAL A 174 -20.39 -4.28 19.64
N LEU A 175 -19.86 -3.51 20.60
CA LEU A 175 -19.98 -2.05 20.60
C LEU A 175 -19.37 -1.43 19.33
N GLY A 176 -18.20 -1.91 18.91
CA GLY A 176 -17.56 -1.49 17.67
C GLY A 176 -18.36 -1.84 16.41
N VAL A 177 -19.06 -2.98 16.39
CA VAL A 177 -20.01 -3.33 15.31
C VAL A 177 -21.18 -2.35 15.32
N PHE A 178 -21.80 -2.10 16.48
CA PHE A 178 -22.90 -1.14 16.58
C PHE A 178 -22.49 0.25 16.06
N ILE A 179 -21.36 0.79 16.52
CA ILE A 179 -20.85 2.10 16.07
C ILE A 179 -20.62 2.11 14.56
N ARG A 180 -19.95 1.09 14.00
CA ARG A 180 -19.61 1.06 12.57
C ARG A 180 -20.85 0.97 11.68
N TYR A 181 -21.82 0.16 12.05
CA TYR A 181 -22.97 -0.13 11.19
C TYR A 181 -24.16 0.80 11.42
N CYS A 182 -24.41 1.25 12.66
CA CYS A 182 -25.56 2.09 12.98
C CYS A 182 -25.24 3.59 12.97
N ILE A 183 -23.97 3.98 13.13
CA ILE A 183 -23.57 5.40 13.22
C ILE A 183 -22.68 5.78 12.04
N LEU A 184 -21.52 5.13 11.88
CA LEU A 184 -20.54 5.53 10.86
C LEU A 184 -21.03 5.23 9.44
N CYS A 185 -21.53 4.02 9.18
CA CYS A 185 -21.94 3.62 7.83
C CYS A 185 -23.07 4.51 7.26
N PRO A 186 -24.17 4.81 7.97
CA PRO A 186 -25.20 5.71 7.46
C PRO A 186 -24.68 7.12 7.19
N LEU A 187 -23.92 7.69 8.14
CA LEU A 187 -23.30 9.01 7.97
C LEU A 187 -22.41 9.07 6.72
N ARG A 188 -21.60 8.04 6.52
CA ARG A 188 -20.69 7.91 5.38
C ARG A 188 -21.40 7.75 4.05
N ILE A 189 -22.47 6.94 4.01
CA ILE A 189 -23.33 6.80 2.84
C ILE A 189 -23.96 8.15 2.49
N THR A 190 -24.47 8.89 3.47
CA THR A 190 -25.04 10.23 3.27
C THR A 190 -23.99 11.20 2.71
N LEU A 191 -22.79 11.26 3.30
CA LEU A 191 -21.72 12.12 2.81
C LEU A 191 -21.27 11.76 1.39
N ALA A 192 -21.14 10.46 1.09
CA ALA A 192 -20.80 9.99 -0.25
C ALA A 192 -21.91 10.34 -1.26
N ALA A 193 -23.19 10.19 -0.89
CA ALA A 193 -24.31 10.58 -1.73
C ALA A 193 -24.32 12.10 -2.01
N ILE A 194 -24.05 12.93 -0.99
CA ILE A 194 -23.92 14.39 -1.16
C ILE A 194 -22.74 14.72 -2.09
N GLY A 195 -21.57 14.14 -1.85
CA GLY A 195 -20.37 14.39 -2.66
C GLY A 195 -20.54 14.00 -4.13
N LEU A 196 -21.14 12.83 -4.39
CA LEU A 196 -21.41 12.37 -5.76
C LEU A 196 -22.51 13.19 -6.45
N SER A 197 -23.57 13.56 -5.72
CA SER A 197 -24.64 14.39 -6.29
C SER A 197 -24.12 15.78 -6.64
N TRP A 198 -23.34 16.39 -5.74
CA TRP A 198 -22.73 17.70 -5.98
C TRP A 198 -21.70 17.65 -7.12
N LEU A 199 -20.99 16.53 -7.28
CA LEU A 199 -20.11 16.32 -8.42
C LEU A 199 -20.90 16.38 -9.73
N VAL A 200 -21.97 15.57 -9.84
CA VAL A 200 -22.80 15.51 -11.06
C VAL A 200 -23.44 16.86 -11.38
N ILE A 201 -24.01 17.52 -10.37
CA ILE A 201 -24.69 18.82 -10.53
C ILE A 201 -23.65 19.89 -10.89
N GLY A 202 -22.59 20.02 -10.08
CA GLY A 202 -21.57 21.04 -10.24
C GLY A 202 -20.84 20.95 -11.56
N THR A 203 -20.42 19.76 -11.99
CA THR A 203 -19.75 19.61 -13.30
C THR A 203 -20.71 19.81 -14.47
N THR A 204 -22.00 19.52 -14.31
CA THR A 204 -23.01 19.82 -15.33
C THR A 204 -23.21 21.33 -15.49
N ILE A 205 -23.29 22.08 -14.38
CA ILE A 205 -23.41 23.54 -14.40
C ILE A 205 -22.15 24.18 -15.01
N VAL A 206 -20.96 23.81 -14.50
CA VAL A 206 -19.69 24.33 -15.04
C VAL A 206 -19.50 23.98 -16.52
N GLY A 207 -20.01 22.82 -16.94
CA GLY A 207 -19.95 22.37 -18.33
C GLY A 207 -20.67 23.29 -19.32
N GLN A 208 -21.71 24.01 -18.88
CA GLN A 208 -22.44 24.98 -19.71
C GLN A 208 -21.66 26.28 -19.98
N LEU A 209 -20.59 26.53 -19.22
CA LEU A 209 -19.76 27.71 -19.41
C LEU A 209 -18.88 27.57 -20.68
N PRO A 210 -18.58 28.68 -21.37
CA PRO A 210 -17.62 28.68 -22.48
C PRO A 210 -16.21 28.35 -21.97
N SER A 211 -15.41 27.73 -22.84
CA SER A 211 -14.01 27.37 -22.55
C SER A 211 -13.20 28.63 -22.21
N SER A 212 -12.93 28.79 -20.92
CA SER A 212 -12.31 29.98 -20.36
C SER A 212 -11.47 29.61 -19.13
N ARG A 213 -10.58 30.51 -18.70
CA ARG A 213 -9.83 30.33 -17.45
C ARG A 213 -10.75 30.17 -16.24
N VAL A 214 -11.88 30.89 -16.24
CA VAL A 214 -12.90 30.82 -15.17
C VAL A 214 -13.56 29.45 -15.14
N LYS A 215 -13.95 28.90 -16.30
CA LYS A 215 -14.48 27.53 -16.38
C LYS A 215 -13.51 26.51 -15.79
N ASN A 216 -12.23 26.59 -16.14
CA ASN A 216 -11.21 25.67 -15.65
C ASN A 216 -11.02 25.79 -14.13
N LEU A 217 -10.95 27.02 -13.60
CA LEU A 217 -10.85 27.25 -12.16
C LEU A 217 -12.07 26.70 -11.40
N LEU A 218 -13.28 27.00 -11.87
CA LEU A 218 -14.52 26.50 -11.25
C LEU A 218 -14.60 24.98 -11.33
N SER A 219 -14.19 24.39 -12.46
CA SER A 219 -14.12 22.94 -12.63
C SER A 219 -13.18 22.31 -11.60
N GLU A 220 -11.96 22.83 -11.46
CA GLU A 220 -10.99 22.34 -10.47
C GLU A 220 -11.53 22.48 -9.03
N LEU A 221 -12.16 23.61 -8.70
CA LEU A 221 -12.77 23.84 -7.38
C LEU A 221 -13.91 22.85 -7.08
N VAL A 222 -14.83 22.63 -8.04
CA VAL A 222 -15.94 21.69 -7.87
C VAL A 222 -15.42 20.27 -7.67
N HIS A 223 -14.48 19.82 -8.51
CA HIS A 223 -13.90 18.49 -8.38
C HIS A 223 -13.21 18.31 -7.03
N LEU A 224 -12.33 19.23 -6.63
CA LEU A 224 -11.63 19.17 -5.34
C LEU A 224 -12.61 19.11 -4.17
N MET A 225 -13.64 19.96 -4.17
CA MET A 225 -14.66 19.97 -3.12
C MET A 225 -15.37 18.62 -3.02
N CYS A 226 -15.83 18.08 -4.15
CA CYS A 226 -16.57 16.83 -4.18
C CYS A 226 -15.70 15.64 -3.76
N TYR A 227 -14.47 15.54 -4.27
CA TYR A 227 -13.54 14.49 -3.86
C TYR A 227 -13.20 14.57 -2.37
N ARG A 228 -13.06 15.78 -1.81
CA ARG A 228 -12.87 15.99 -0.37
C ARG A 228 -14.08 15.55 0.45
N ILE A 229 -15.30 15.76 -0.04
CA ILE A 229 -16.53 15.25 0.61
C ILE A 229 -16.56 13.72 0.54
N CYS A 230 -16.28 13.13 -0.63
CA CYS A 230 -16.22 11.68 -0.80
C CYS A 230 -15.13 11.03 0.08
N ALA A 231 -13.95 11.63 0.18
CA ALA A 231 -12.87 11.17 1.06
C ALA A 231 -13.30 11.19 2.54
N ARG A 232 -13.99 12.24 2.99
CA ARG A 232 -14.60 12.31 4.33
C ARG A 232 -15.70 11.25 4.52
N GLY A 233 -16.44 10.94 3.47
CA GLY A 233 -17.38 9.81 3.42
C GLY A 233 -16.70 8.45 3.61
N LEU A 234 -15.39 8.33 3.44
CA LEU A 234 -14.62 7.13 3.77
C LEU A 234 -13.89 7.24 5.12
N SER A 235 -14.10 8.35 5.86
CA SER A 235 -13.24 8.77 6.97
C SER A 235 -11.75 8.67 6.61
N ALA A 236 -11.41 9.11 5.39
CA ALA A 236 -10.05 9.04 4.90
C ALA A 236 -9.17 10.07 5.62
N THR A 237 -8.07 9.61 6.21
CA THR A 237 -7.00 10.47 6.73
C THR A 237 -5.80 10.30 5.83
N ILE A 238 -5.47 11.34 5.06
CA ILE A 238 -4.47 11.28 4.00
C ILE A 238 -3.30 12.18 4.36
N HIS A 239 -2.13 11.57 4.54
CA HIS A 239 -0.88 12.28 4.81
C HIS A 239 -0.11 12.46 3.50
N TYR A 240 -0.05 13.71 3.03
CA TYR A 240 0.66 14.05 1.80
C TYR A 240 2.07 14.53 2.11
N HIS A 241 3.05 13.93 1.45
CA HIS A 241 4.47 14.21 1.59
C HIS A 241 5.04 14.77 0.29
N ASN A 242 6.02 15.66 0.39
CA ASN A 242 6.79 16.21 -0.75
C ASN A 242 5.92 16.91 -1.80
N LYS A 243 4.99 17.76 -1.35
CA LYS A 243 3.97 18.43 -2.19
C LYS A 243 4.55 19.29 -3.32
N GLU A 244 5.80 19.69 -3.23
CA GLU A 244 6.55 20.38 -4.28
C GLU A 244 6.68 19.56 -5.57
N ASN A 245 6.62 18.22 -5.48
CA ASN A 245 6.72 17.30 -6.61
C ASN A 245 5.35 16.91 -7.19
N ARG A 246 4.27 17.60 -6.82
CA ARG A 246 2.92 17.28 -7.32
C ARG A 246 2.88 17.25 -8.86
N PRO A 247 2.08 16.34 -9.44
CA PRO A 247 1.86 16.29 -10.88
C PRO A 247 1.39 17.62 -11.47
N LYS A 248 2.03 18.06 -12.54
CA LYS A 248 1.74 19.33 -13.21
C LYS A 248 0.98 19.10 -14.52
N LYS A 249 0.30 20.15 -15.00
CA LYS A 249 -0.44 20.15 -16.27
C LYS A 249 0.45 19.71 -17.44
N GLY A 250 -0.12 18.95 -18.38
CA GLY A 250 0.62 18.35 -19.49
C GLY A 250 1.65 17.28 -19.09
N GLY A 251 1.47 16.65 -17.93
CA GLY A 251 2.26 15.53 -17.41
C GLY A 251 1.44 14.26 -17.17
N ILE A 252 2.10 13.21 -16.71
CA ILE A 252 1.47 11.92 -16.40
C ILE A 252 1.77 11.56 -14.95
N CYS A 253 0.73 11.46 -14.11
CA CYS A 253 0.81 10.94 -12.76
C CYS A 253 0.76 9.41 -12.81
N VAL A 254 1.80 8.75 -12.29
CA VAL A 254 1.88 7.29 -12.19
C VAL A 254 1.90 6.90 -10.72
N ALA A 255 0.98 6.02 -10.32
CA ALA A 255 0.92 5.53 -8.95
C ALA A 255 0.77 4.00 -8.88
N ASN A 256 1.22 3.41 -7.77
CA ASN A 256 0.81 2.05 -7.42
C ASN A 256 -0.70 2.02 -7.10
N HIS A 257 -1.32 0.85 -7.27
CA HIS A 257 -2.78 0.72 -7.25
C HIS A 257 -3.25 -0.37 -6.30
N THR A 258 -3.81 0.04 -5.17
CA THR A 258 -4.40 -0.88 -4.19
C THR A 258 -5.91 -0.95 -4.30
N SER A 259 -6.53 0.12 -4.79
CA SER A 259 -7.98 0.27 -4.68
C SER A 259 -8.59 1.24 -5.69
N PRO A 260 -9.85 1.05 -6.14
CA PRO A 260 -10.58 2.06 -6.89
C PRO A 260 -10.67 3.42 -6.17
N ILE A 261 -10.62 3.43 -4.84
CA ILE A 261 -10.67 4.68 -4.07
C ILE A 261 -9.37 5.50 -4.19
N ASP A 262 -8.28 4.93 -4.70
CA ASP A 262 -7.00 5.63 -4.92
C ASP A 262 -7.21 6.91 -5.75
N VAL A 263 -8.16 6.89 -6.68
CA VAL A 263 -8.59 8.05 -7.45
C VAL A 263 -9.09 9.17 -6.54
N VAL A 264 -9.98 8.85 -5.60
CA VAL A 264 -10.52 9.83 -4.64
C VAL A 264 -9.43 10.33 -3.69
N ILE A 265 -8.52 9.44 -3.26
CA ILE A 265 -7.39 9.77 -2.39
C ILE A 265 -6.43 10.76 -3.07
N LEU A 266 -6.06 10.52 -4.33
CA LEU A 266 -5.19 11.43 -5.07
C LEU A 266 -5.92 12.72 -5.45
N ALA A 267 -7.17 12.62 -5.90
CA ALA A 267 -7.97 13.75 -6.36
C ALA A 267 -8.39 14.73 -5.25
N ASN A 268 -8.11 14.38 -3.98
CA ASN A 268 -8.35 15.23 -2.82
C ASN A 268 -7.32 16.37 -2.67
N ASP A 269 -6.14 16.24 -3.29
CA ASP A 269 -5.02 17.21 -3.22
C ASP A 269 -4.58 17.79 -4.58
N GLY A 270 -5.20 17.34 -5.68
CA GLY A 270 -5.02 17.89 -7.03
C GLY A 270 -6.06 17.34 -8.01
N CYS A 271 -6.25 17.97 -9.16
CA CYS A 271 -7.17 17.46 -10.19
C CYS A 271 -6.43 16.68 -11.28
N TYR A 272 -7.04 15.59 -11.75
CA TYR A 272 -6.45 14.69 -12.73
C TYR A 272 -7.40 14.39 -13.87
N ALA A 273 -6.85 14.27 -15.07
CA ALA A 273 -7.54 13.66 -16.20
C ALA A 273 -7.51 12.13 -16.03
N MET A 274 -8.63 11.57 -15.59
CA MET A 274 -8.87 10.13 -15.55
C MET A 274 -8.81 9.47 -16.93
N VAL A 275 -8.26 8.25 -16.96
CA VAL A 275 -8.30 7.34 -18.11
C VAL A 275 -9.06 6.08 -17.74
N GLY A 276 -9.96 5.61 -18.59
CA GLY A 276 -10.60 4.33 -18.37
C GLY A 276 -11.60 3.91 -19.44
N GLN A 277 -12.26 2.79 -19.20
CA GLN A 277 -13.33 2.32 -20.08
C GLN A 277 -14.62 3.11 -19.80
N VAL A 278 -15.44 3.33 -20.82
CA VAL A 278 -16.82 3.80 -20.65
C VAL A 278 -17.64 2.72 -19.93
N HIS A 279 -18.42 3.14 -18.92
CA HIS A 279 -19.34 2.30 -18.16
C HIS A 279 -20.80 2.74 -18.34
N GLY A 280 -21.72 1.80 -18.16
CA GLY A 280 -23.17 2.07 -18.08
C GLY A 280 -23.64 2.41 -16.67
N GLY A 281 -24.96 2.53 -16.50
CA GLY A 281 -25.60 2.74 -15.19
C GLY A 281 -25.16 4.03 -14.48
N LEU A 282 -25.11 3.98 -13.15
CA LEU A 282 -24.73 5.12 -12.29
C LEU A 282 -23.31 5.62 -12.57
N LEU A 283 -22.34 4.71 -12.76
CA LEU A 283 -20.97 5.08 -13.11
C LEU A 283 -20.91 5.82 -14.44
N GLY A 284 -21.70 5.39 -15.42
CA GLY A 284 -21.82 6.09 -16.70
C GLY A 284 -22.39 7.51 -16.56
N VAL A 285 -23.37 7.73 -15.68
CA VAL A 285 -23.91 9.08 -15.38
C VAL A 285 -22.81 9.98 -14.80
N ILE A 286 -22.06 9.47 -13.82
CA ILE A 286 -20.94 10.19 -13.20
C ILE A 286 -19.87 10.51 -14.26
N GLN A 287 -19.42 9.52 -15.04
CA GLN A 287 -18.43 9.72 -16.11
C GLN A 287 -18.88 10.79 -17.12
N ARG A 288 -20.12 10.70 -17.61
CA ARG A 288 -20.67 11.69 -18.55
C ARG A 288 -20.74 13.08 -17.95
N SER A 289 -21.07 13.20 -16.67
CA SER A 289 -21.10 14.50 -15.99
C SER A 289 -19.71 15.11 -15.82
N MET A 290 -18.70 14.30 -15.51
CA MET A 290 -17.33 14.77 -15.31
C MET A 290 -16.69 15.29 -16.61
N VAL A 291 -16.93 14.61 -17.74
CA VAL A 291 -16.42 15.01 -19.06
C VAL A 291 -16.86 16.42 -19.48
N LYS A 292 -18.05 16.85 -19.02
CA LYS A 292 -18.56 18.19 -19.33
C LYS A 292 -17.69 19.31 -18.76
N ALA A 293 -17.05 19.07 -17.62
CA ALA A 293 -16.26 20.06 -16.89
C ALA A 293 -14.75 19.88 -17.07
N CYS A 294 -14.27 18.66 -17.33
CA CYS A 294 -12.85 18.36 -17.50
C CYS A 294 -12.65 17.31 -18.61
N PRO A 295 -11.65 17.46 -19.49
CA PRO A 295 -11.38 16.52 -20.58
C PRO A 295 -10.77 15.20 -20.06
N HIS A 296 -11.62 14.34 -19.51
CA HIS A 296 -11.27 12.96 -19.17
C HIS A 296 -11.18 12.09 -20.44
N VAL A 297 -10.28 11.11 -20.45
CA VAL A 297 -10.05 10.25 -21.61
C VAL A 297 -10.75 8.91 -21.37
N TRP A 298 -11.94 8.75 -21.94
CA TRP A 298 -12.68 7.49 -21.88
C TRP A 298 -12.62 6.76 -23.22
N PHE A 299 -12.43 5.45 -23.15
CA PHE A 299 -12.34 4.59 -24.33
C PHE A 299 -13.50 3.60 -24.34
N GLU A 300 -14.00 3.31 -25.53
CA GLU A 300 -14.89 2.17 -25.71
C GLU A 300 -14.13 0.85 -25.57
N ARG A 301 -14.86 -0.23 -25.25
CA ARG A 301 -14.24 -1.56 -25.06
C ARG A 301 -13.56 -2.07 -26.34
N SER A 302 -14.07 -1.70 -27.51
CA SER A 302 -13.47 -1.96 -28.83
C SER A 302 -12.16 -1.18 -29.00
N GLU A 303 -12.19 0.13 -28.72
CA GLU A 303 -11.04 1.04 -28.84
C GLU A 303 -9.89 0.67 -27.90
N MET A 304 -10.19 0.17 -26.70
CA MET A 304 -9.16 -0.28 -25.75
C MET A 304 -8.28 -1.41 -26.28
N LYS A 305 -8.72 -2.14 -27.32
CA LYS A 305 -7.91 -3.17 -27.99
C LYS A 305 -6.91 -2.57 -28.98
N ASP A 306 -7.19 -1.37 -29.50
CA ASP A 306 -6.31 -0.64 -30.39
C ASP A 306 -5.28 0.18 -29.60
N ARG A 307 -4.09 -0.40 -29.44
CA ARG A 307 -2.99 0.24 -28.72
C ARG A 307 -2.53 1.54 -29.39
N GLN A 308 -2.57 1.62 -30.72
CA GLN A 308 -2.09 2.80 -31.43
C GLN A 308 -3.04 3.98 -31.21
N LEU A 309 -4.35 3.74 -31.27
CA LEU A 309 -5.36 4.74 -30.95
C LEU A 309 -5.24 5.25 -29.51
N VAL A 310 -5.08 4.33 -28.54
CA VAL A 310 -4.91 4.68 -27.13
C VAL A 310 -3.67 5.54 -26.92
N THR A 311 -2.51 5.09 -27.43
CA THR A 311 -1.25 5.85 -27.31
C THR A 311 -1.38 7.23 -27.95
N LYS A 312 -1.95 7.33 -29.16
CA LYS A 312 -2.14 8.61 -29.85
C LYS A 312 -2.97 9.60 -29.03
N ARG A 313 -4.15 9.18 -28.53
CA ARG A 313 -5.02 10.07 -27.72
C ARG A 313 -4.34 10.55 -26.44
N LEU A 314 -3.57 9.67 -25.79
CA LEU A 314 -2.82 10.05 -24.59
C LEU A 314 -1.66 11.00 -24.92
N THR A 315 -0.93 10.78 -26.02
CA THR A 315 0.13 11.69 -26.48
C THR A 315 -0.42 13.06 -26.84
N ASP A 316 -1.55 13.13 -27.54
CA ASP A 316 -2.23 14.39 -27.88
C ASP A 316 -2.67 15.16 -26.62
N HIS A 317 -3.12 14.43 -25.58
CA HIS A 317 -3.50 15.04 -24.31
C HIS A 317 -2.29 15.59 -23.54
N VAL A 318 -1.20 14.82 -23.45
CA VAL A 318 0.04 15.22 -22.74
C VAL A 318 0.77 16.36 -23.45
N SER A 319 0.63 16.45 -24.77
CA SER A 319 1.22 17.52 -25.58
C SER A 319 0.59 18.88 -25.28
N ASP A 320 -0.69 18.91 -24.92
CA ASP A 320 -1.37 20.12 -24.48
C ASP A 320 -1.06 20.44 -23.00
N LYS A 321 -0.16 21.40 -22.80
CA LYS A 321 0.30 21.82 -21.46
C LYS A 321 -0.76 22.56 -20.64
N THR A 322 -1.92 22.86 -21.21
CA THR A 322 -3.04 23.47 -20.49
C THR A 322 -3.95 22.44 -19.81
N LYS A 323 -3.89 21.16 -20.24
CA LYS A 323 -4.72 20.08 -19.71
C LYS A 323 -4.19 19.53 -18.39
N LEU A 324 -5.10 19.02 -17.56
CA LEU A 324 -4.74 18.36 -16.31
C LEU A 324 -3.83 17.15 -16.53
N PRO A 325 -2.93 16.83 -15.57
CA PRO A 325 -2.12 15.63 -15.64
C PRO A 325 -2.99 14.39 -15.75
N ILE A 326 -2.57 13.44 -16.57
CA ILE A 326 -3.26 12.16 -16.71
C ILE A 326 -2.94 11.29 -15.50
N LEU A 327 -3.94 10.70 -14.85
CA LEU A 327 -3.71 9.71 -13.79
C LEU A 327 -3.74 8.29 -14.37
N ILE A 328 -2.65 7.55 -14.18
CA ILE A 328 -2.50 6.19 -14.66
C ILE A 328 -1.99 5.28 -13.54
N PHE A 329 -2.61 4.11 -13.44
CA PHE A 329 -2.22 3.00 -12.57
C PHE A 329 -1.65 1.87 -13.45
N PRO A 330 -0.34 1.90 -13.79
CA PRO A 330 0.23 1.04 -14.82
C PRO A 330 0.32 -0.44 -14.44
N GLU A 331 0.02 -0.82 -13.19
CA GLU A 331 -0.14 -2.23 -12.79
C GLU A 331 -1.29 -2.93 -13.55
N GLY A 332 -2.28 -2.15 -14.00
CA GLY A 332 -3.45 -2.67 -14.73
C GLY A 332 -4.41 -3.52 -13.89
N THR A 333 -4.18 -3.62 -12.58
CA THR A 333 -5.08 -4.22 -11.61
C THR A 333 -4.77 -3.72 -10.20
N CYS A 334 -5.72 -3.86 -9.27
CA CYS A 334 -5.45 -3.59 -7.86
C CYS A 334 -4.64 -4.74 -7.24
N ILE A 335 -3.57 -4.39 -6.54
CA ILE A 335 -2.66 -5.27 -5.80
C ILE A 335 -2.75 -4.96 -4.32
N ASN A 336 -2.53 -5.95 -3.47
CA ASN A 336 -2.56 -5.68 -2.03
C ASN A 336 -1.46 -4.68 -1.64
N ASN A 337 -1.62 -4.10 -0.45
CA ASN A 337 -0.82 -3.00 0.04
C ASN A 337 0.64 -3.39 0.40
N THR A 338 1.19 -4.49 -0.10
CA THR A 338 2.51 -5.03 0.27
C THR A 338 3.55 -5.01 -0.86
N SER A 339 3.10 -4.90 -2.10
CA SER A 339 3.98 -5.00 -3.29
C SER A 339 3.50 -4.11 -4.42
N VAL A 340 4.39 -3.85 -5.38
CA VAL A 340 4.06 -3.24 -6.68
C VAL A 340 4.35 -4.26 -7.77
N MET A 341 3.38 -4.50 -8.65
CA MET A 341 3.56 -5.42 -9.78
C MET A 341 4.25 -4.75 -10.97
N MET A 342 4.62 -5.55 -11.97
CA MET A 342 5.16 -5.06 -13.23
C MET A 342 4.26 -3.96 -13.83
N PHE A 343 4.87 -2.82 -14.13
CA PHE A 343 4.20 -1.73 -14.83
C PHE A 343 4.09 -2.03 -16.33
N LYS A 344 2.90 -1.79 -16.89
CA LYS A 344 2.67 -1.91 -18.33
C LYS A 344 3.40 -0.80 -19.08
N LYS A 345 4.26 -1.19 -20.02
CA LYS A 345 5.10 -0.27 -20.81
C LYS A 345 4.34 0.79 -21.60
N GLY A 346 3.07 0.55 -21.97
CA GLY A 346 2.31 1.44 -22.86
C GLY A 346 2.19 2.88 -22.31
N SER A 347 2.12 3.03 -20.98
CA SER A 347 2.09 4.36 -20.34
C SER A 347 3.40 5.13 -20.42
N PHE A 348 4.51 4.44 -20.71
CA PHE A 348 5.86 4.98 -20.78
C PHE A 348 6.32 5.18 -22.24
N GLU A 349 5.50 4.75 -23.22
CA GLU A 349 5.73 4.99 -24.65
C GLU A 349 5.13 6.34 -25.13
N ILE A 350 4.19 6.92 -24.37
CA ILE A 350 3.44 8.15 -24.70
C ILE A 350 4.34 9.40 -24.83
N GLY A 351 5.47 9.40 -24.10
CA GLY A 351 6.35 10.56 -23.94
C GLY A 351 5.87 11.53 -22.85
N GLY A 352 6.69 12.54 -22.54
CA GLY A 352 6.42 13.55 -21.52
C GLY A 352 7.00 13.24 -20.13
N THR A 353 6.67 14.09 -19.17
CA THR A 353 7.17 13.99 -17.78
C THR A 353 6.27 13.08 -16.95
N ILE A 354 6.85 12.04 -16.36
CA ILE A 354 6.20 11.16 -15.40
C ILE A 354 6.39 11.74 -14.01
N TYR A 355 5.30 11.81 -13.24
CA TYR A 355 5.29 12.19 -11.84
C TYR A 355 4.94 10.94 -11.03
N PRO A 356 5.94 10.26 -10.46
CA PRO A 356 5.71 9.05 -9.68
C PRO A 356 5.08 9.39 -8.34
N VAL A 357 4.13 8.57 -7.89
CA VAL A 357 3.44 8.72 -6.62
C VAL A 357 3.36 7.37 -5.93
N ALA A 358 3.82 7.31 -4.69
CA ALA A 358 3.67 6.13 -3.84
C ALA A 358 2.47 6.33 -2.91
N ILE A 359 1.59 5.34 -2.86
CA ILE A 359 0.45 5.27 -1.93
C ILE A 359 0.66 4.07 -1.03
N LYS A 360 0.61 4.28 0.29
CA LYS A 360 0.63 3.20 1.28
C LYS A 360 -0.52 3.39 2.27
N TYR A 361 -1.39 2.40 2.33
CA TYR A 361 -2.45 2.34 3.34
C TYR A 361 -1.89 1.81 4.66
N ASP A 362 -2.46 2.27 5.76
CA ASP A 362 -2.23 1.67 7.07
C ASP A 362 -3.27 0.56 7.28
N PRO A 363 -2.86 -0.72 7.15
CA PRO A 363 -3.79 -1.84 7.27
C PRO A 363 -4.36 -1.97 8.68
N GLN A 364 -3.82 -1.27 9.70
CA GLN A 364 -4.34 -1.32 11.06
C GLN A 364 -5.77 -0.76 11.18
N PHE A 365 -6.17 0.21 10.35
CA PHE A 365 -7.47 0.88 10.46
C PHE A 365 -8.54 0.34 9.51
N GLY A 366 -8.10 -0.33 8.43
CA GLY A 366 -8.95 -0.88 7.40
C GLY A 366 -8.15 -1.46 6.25
N ASP A 367 -8.69 -2.50 5.63
CA ASP A 367 -8.11 -3.11 4.42
C ASP A 367 -8.70 -2.44 3.18
N ALA A 368 -7.93 -1.54 2.55
CA ALA A 368 -8.35 -0.84 1.34
C ALA A 368 -8.30 -1.71 0.06
N PHE A 369 -7.69 -2.89 0.12
CA PHE A 369 -7.45 -3.71 -1.06
C PHE A 369 -8.75 -4.18 -1.71
N TRP A 370 -8.86 -3.95 -3.03
CA TRP A 370 -9.98 -4.48 -3.82
C TRP A 370 -9.61 -5.75 -4.59
N ASN A 371 -10.14 -6.88 -4.11
CA ASN A 371 -10.19 -8.12 -4.88
C ASN A 371 -11.49 -8.18 -5.71
N SER A 372 -11.40 -7.78 -6.97
CA SER A 372 -12.50 -7.82 -7.94
C SER A 372 -13.04 -9.22 -8.23
N SER A 373 -12.25 -10.27 -8.01
CA SER A 373 -12.69 -11.67 -8.21
C SER A 373 -13.54 -12.17 -7.04
N LYS A 374 -13.45 -11.52 -5.87
CA LYS A 374 -14.17 -11.90 -4.64
C LYS A 374 -15.32 -10.95 -4.30
N TYR A 375 -15.19 -9.67 -4.61
CA TYR A 375 -16.14 -8.63 -4.20
C TYR A 375 -16.59 -7.77 -5.38
N SER A 376 -17.91 -7.61 -5.53
CA SER A 376 -18.50 -6.57 -6.38
C SER A 376 -18.12 -5.18 -5.86
N MET A 377 -18.19 -4.15 -6.72
CA MET A 377 -17.89 -2.77 -6.33
C MET A 377 -18.78 -2.31 -5.15
N VAL A 378 -20.07 -2.64 -5.16
CA VAL A 378 -20.99 -2.27 -4.07
C VAL A 378 -20.61 -2.96 -2.77
N SER A 379 -20.34 -4.28 -2.80
CA SER A 379 -19.90 -5.01 -1.62
C SER A 379 -18.57 -4.46 -1.08
N TYR A 380 -17.64 -4.14 -1.98
CA TYR A 380 -16.38 -3.51 -1.64
C TYR A 380 -16.56 -2.13 -0.99
N LEU A 381 -17.38 -1.26 -1.58
CA LEU A 381 -17.66 0.07 -1.00
C LEU A 381 -18.32 -0.04 0.36
N LEU A 382 -19.30 -0.94 0.56
CA LEU A 382 -19.91 -1.16 1.88
C LEU A 382 -18.87 -1.61 2.92
N ARG A 383 -17.88 -2.42 2.51
CA ARG A 383 -16.76 -2.81 3.40
C ARG A 383 -15.89 -1.61 3.78
N MET A 384 -15.68 -0.66 2.88
CA MET A 384 -14.95 0.57 3.19
C MET A 384 -15.79 1.46 4.12
N MET A 385 -17.08 1.64 3.81
CA MET A 385 -18.01 2.43 4.63
C MET A 385 -18.17 1.87 6.05
N THR A 386 -17.92 0.58 6.26
CA THR A 386 -17.99 -0.09 7.57
C THR A 386 -16.63 -0.33 8.22
N SER A 387 -15.52 0.13 7.62
CA SER A 387 -14.18 0.09 8.25
C SER A 387 -14.05 1.16 9.34
N TRP A 388 -13.02 1.15 10.18
CA TRP A 388 -12.89 2.21 11.20
C TRP A 388 -12.45 3.53 10.58
N ALA A 389 -11.42 3.51 9.76
CA ALA A 389 -10.97 4.64 8.95
C ALA A 389 -10.14 4.13 7.78
N ILE A 390 -9.93 4.98 6.78
CA ILE A 390 -8.98 4.72 5.70
C ILE A 390 -7.80 5.66 5.91
N VAL A 391 -6.73 5.16 6.52
CA VAL A 391 -5.53 5.96 6.76
C VAL A 391 -4.50 5.61 5.71
N CYS A 392 -3.93 6.62 5.04
CA CYS A 392 -2.89 6.38 4.06
C CYS A 392 -1.89 7.53 3.97
N ASN A 393 -0.71 7.19 3.47
CA ASN A 393 0.34 8.11 3.11
C ASN A 393 0.46 8.18 1.60
N VAL A 394 0.63 9.39 1.08
CA VAL A 394 0.84 9.69 -0.34
C VAL A 394 2.13 10.47 -0.45
N TRP A 395 3.13 9.90 -1.09
CA TRP A 395 4.39 10.59 -1.40
C TRP A 395 4.41 11.00 -2.86
N TYR A 396 4.66 12.27 -3.12
CA TYR A 396 4.96 12.76 -4.46
C TYR A 396 6.48 12.70 -4.69
N LEU A 397 6.93 11.90 -5.65
CA LEU A 397 8.35 11.71 -5.93
C LEU A 397 8.82 12.68 -7.03
N PRO A 398 10.13 12.98 -7.09
CA PRO A 398 10.67 13.86 -8.12
C PRO A 398 10.24 13.43 -9.53
N PRO A 399 9.94 14.39 -10.42
CA PRO A 399 9.54 14.08 -11.79
C PRO A 399 10.65 13.35 -12.55
N MET A 400 10.26 12.40 -13.37
CA MET A 400 11.16 11.55 -14.14
C MET A 400 10.84 11.66 -15.63
N THR A 401 11.89 11.76 -16.44
CA THR A 401 11.82 11.62 -17.90
C THR A 401 12.67 10.42 -18.32
N ARG A 402 12.37 9.91 -19.51
CA ARG A 402 13.16 8.86 -20.15
C ARG A 402 14.58 9.38 -20.40
N GLN A 403 15.58 8.61 -20.02
CA GLN A 403 16.99 8.93 -20.25
C GLN A 403 17.39 8.62 -21.69
N GLU A 404 18.52 9.17 -22.14
CA GLU A 404 19.08 8.86 -23.45
C GLU A 404 19.45 7.36 -23.52
N GLY A 405 19.02 6.68 -24.59
CA GLY A 405 19.24 5.23 -24.77
C GLY A 405 18.39 4.30 -23.89
N GLU A 406 17.70 4.81 -22.87
CA GLU A 406 16.78 4.00 -22.04
C GLU A 406 15.57 3.57 -22.89
N ASP A 407 15.08 2.32 -22.78
CA ASP A 407 13.83 1.90 -23.44
C ASP A 407 12.61 2.12 -22.53
N ALA A 408 11.39 1.98 -23.08
CA ALA A 408 10.17 2.22 -22.32
C ALA A 408 9.96 1.23 -21.15
N VAL A 409 10.51 0.01 -21.27
CA VAL A 409 10.41 -1.03 -20.23
C VAL A 409 11.34 -0.71 -19.07
N SER A 410 12.58 -0.34 -19.38
CA SER A 410 13.61 0.07 -18.41
C SER A 410 13.15 1.33 -17.68
N PHE A 411 12.57 2.29 -18.40
CA PHE A 411 12.00 3.49 -17.77
C PHE A 411 10.82 3.14 -16.83
N ALA A 412 9.91 2.26 -17.26
CA ALA A 412 8.82 1.79 -16.42
C ALA A 412 9.33 1.11 -15.15
N ASN A 413 10.35 0.26 -15.27
CA ASN A 413 10.98 -0.42 -14.14
C ASN A 413 11.66 0.57 -13.18
N ARG A 414 12.40 1.56 -13.69
CA ARG A 414 13.03 2.59 -12.85
C ARG A 414 12.01 3.39 -12.05
N VAL A 415 10.90 3.78 -12.69
CA VAL A 415 9.78 4.49 -12.02
C VAL A 415 9.11 3.58 -10.98
N LYS A 416 8.86 2.32 -11.33
CA LYS A 416 8.27 1.32 -10.41
C LYS A 416 9.14 1.11 -9.18
N SER A 417 10.44 0.89 -9.36
CA SER A 417 11.38 0.65 -8.25
C SER A 417 11.45 1.84 -7.29
N GLU A 418 11.37 3.06 -7.82
CA GLU A 418 11.38 4.27 -6.99
C GLU A 418 10.08 4.44 -6.19
N ILE A 419 8.92 4.12 -6.79
CA ILE A 419 7.63 4.04 -6.07
C ILE A 419 7.66 2.94 -4.99
N ALA A 420 8.16 1.75 -5.32
CA ALA A 420 8.23 0.62 -4.41
C ALA A 420 9.15 0.93 -3.22
N ARG A 421 10.33 1.50 -3.49
CA ARG A 421 11.30 1.95 -2.48
C ARG A 421 10.69 2.98 -1.53
N GLN A 422 10.02 4.00 -2.06
CA GLN A 422 9.42 5.05 -1.24
C GLN A 422 8.23 4.55 -0.40
N GLY A 423 7.41 3.67 -0.96
CA GLY A 423 6.24 3.10 -0.28
C GLY A 423 6.56 1.96 0.70
N GLY A 424 7.81 1.47 0.74
CA GLY A 424 8.15 0.26 1.49
C GLY A 424 7.38 -0.96 0.97
N LEU A 425 7.33 -1.11 -0.35
CA LEU A 425 6.63 -2.17 -1.08
C LEU A 425 7.65 -3.09 -1.75
N VAL A 426 7.34 -4.38 -1.83
CA VAL A 426 8.16 -5.34 -2.58
C VAL A 426 8.02 -5.07 -4.08
N ASP A 427 9.15 -4.88 -4.76
CA ASP A 427 9.21 -4.64 -6.20
C ASP A 427 9.18 -5.99 -6.96
N LEU A 428 8.04 -6.33 -7.57
CA LEU A 428 7.86 -7.60 -8.28
C LEU A 428 8.02 -7.45 -9.80
N SER A 429 8.71 -8.41 -10.40
CA SER A 429 8.88 -8.54 -11.85
C SER A 429 7.70 -9.21 -12.54
N TRP A 430 6.65 -9.60 -11.79
CA TRP A 430 5.51 -10.36 -12.31
C TRP A 430 4.35 -9.45 -12.75
N ASP A 431 3.59 -9.92 -13.73
CA ASP A 431 2.39 -9.24 -14.21
C ASP A 431 1.16 -9.56 -13.36
N GLY A 432 0.32 -8.55 -13.10
CA GLY A 432 -0.96 -8.69 -12.42
C GLY A 432 -2.00 -9.53 -13.17
N GLY A 433 -1.73 -9.94 -14.41
CA GLY A 433 -2.56 -10.87 -15.20
C GLY A 433 -2.80 -12.23 -14.52
N LEU A 434 -1.85 -12.68 -13.70
CA LEU A 434 -1.96 -13.93 -12.92
C LEU A 434 -3.09 -13.90 -11.88
N LYS A 435 -3.66 -12.71 -11.59
CA LYS A 435 -4.87 -12.57 -10.77
C LYS A 435 -6.10 -13.27 -11.36
N ARG A 436 -6.15 -13.40 -12.69
CA ARG A 436 -7.34 -13.87 -13.43
C ARG A 436 -7.06 -15.04 -14.37
N ALA A 437 -5.82 -15.19 -14.82
CA ALA A 437 -5.42 -16.24 -15.73
C ALA A 437 -4.46 -17.22 -15.05
N LYS A 438 -4.58 -18.50 -15.37
CA LYS A 438 -3.56 -19.48 -15.02
C LYS A 438 -2.27 -19.17 -15.79
N VAL A 439 -1.14 -19.66 -15.25
CA VAL A 439 0.13 -19.68 -15.96
C VAL A 439 -0.07 -20.33 -17.34
N LYS A 440 0.56 -19.77 -18.38
CA LYS A 440 0.46 -20.30 -19.76
C LYS A 440 0.91 -21.75 -19.80
N GLU A 441 0.22 -22.55 -20.62
CA GLU A 441 0.49 -23.99 -20.71
C GLU A 441 1.94 -24.28 -21.13
N THR A 442 2.52 -23.46 -22.00
CA THR A 442 3.92 -23.57 -22.44
C THR A 442 4.93 -23.56 -21.28
N PHE A 443 4.71 -22.73 -20.26
CA PHE A 443 5.61 -22.69 -19.09
C PHE A 443 5.42 -23.92 -18.19
N LYS A 444 4.21 -24.47 -18.13
CA LYS A 444 3.96 -25.73 -17.42
C LYS A 444 4.62 -26.89 -18.16
N GLU A 445 4.47 -26.95 -19.47
CA GLU A 445 5.09 -27.95 -20.34
C GLU A 445 6.62 -27.90 -20.24
N GLU A 446 7.20 -26.71 -20.16
CA GLU A 446 8.65 -26.53 -19.96
C GLU A 446 9.12 -27.11 -18.63
N GLN A 447 8.44 -26.80 -17.52
CA GLN A 447 8.72 -27.45 -16.23
C GLN A 447 8.52 -28.97 -16.28
N GLN A 448 7.43 -29.43 -16.90
CA GLN A 448 7.15 -30.86 -17.06
C GLN A 448 8.21 -31.57 -17.89
N LYS A 449 8.74 -30.93 -18.94
CA LYS A 449 9.87 -31.46 -19.74
C LYS A 449 11.13 -31.55 -18.89
N THR A 450 11.44 -30.52 -18.11
CA THR A 450 12.58 -30.54 -17.18
C THR A 450 12.45 -31.66 -16.15
N TYR A 451 11.26 -31.89 -15.60
CA TYR A 451 11.00 -33.02 -14.72
C TYR A 451 11.05 -34.37 -15.43
N SER A 452 10.55 -34.48 -16.65
CA SER A 452 10.60 -35.71 -17.45
C SER A 452 12.04 -36.16 -17.72
N LYS A 453 12.93 -35.22 -18.08
CA LYS A 453 14.37 -35.49 -18.26
C LYS A 453 15.05 -36.07 -17.01
N MET A 454 14.53 -35.77 -15.83
CA MET A 454 15.03 -36.32 -14.56
C MET A 454 14.70 -37.81 -14.41
N ILE A 455 13.55 -38.23 -14.91
CA ILE A 455 13.05 -39.61 -14.80
C ILE A 455 13.58 -40.49 -15.93
N VAL A 456 13.53 -40.01 -17.18
CA VAL A 456 13.78 -40.82 -18.38
C VAL A 456 15.24 -40.70 -18.88
N GLY A 457 15.98 -39.66 -18.48
CA GLY A 457 17.30 -39.33 -19.03
C GLY A 457 17.22 -38.46 -20.29
N ASP A 458 18.37 -38.01 -20.83
CA ASP A 458 18.40 -37.16 -22.05
C ASP A 458 18.21 -37.96 -23.35
N ASP A 459 18.23 -39.31 -23.26
CA ASP A 459 18.21 -40.23 -24.41
C ASP A 459 16.81 -40.82 -24.70
N GLY A 460 15.76 -40.31 -24.04
CA GLY A 460 14.38 -40.75 -24.26
C GLY A 460 13.77 -40.05 -25.47
N ASN A 461 13.89 -40.67 -26.64
CA ASN A 461 13.12 -40.35 -27.84
C ASN A 461 11.72 -40.99 -27.78
#